data_AF-A0A4P5VI17-F1
#
_entry.id   AF-A0A4P5VI17-F1
#
_cell.length_a   1.000
_cell.length_b   1.000
_cell.length_c   1.000
_cell.angle_alpha   90.00
_cell.angle_beta   90.00
_cell.angle_gamma   90.00
#
_symmetry.space_group_name_H-M   'P 1'
#
loop_
_entity.id
_entity.type
_entity.pdbx_description
1 polymer ?
#
loop_
_entity_poly.entity_id
_entity_poly.type
_entity_poly.pdbx_seq_one_letter_code
_entity_poly.pdbx_strand_id
1 'polypeptide(L)'
;MLNTLMAEARALAPLASTAAIPSWELDCRRLQRALGLHLRLEERWLAQWGCLNSGHRASHRLARTAACQVEPCKDSSRHDPTLQLEWLQGLQEWFFVHRDGADAIAYRRADHACRPGT
;
A
#
# COMPACT_ATOMS: atom_id res chain seq x y z
N MET A 1 12.33 -40.72 27.56
CA MET A 1 11.63 -39.56 28.14
C MET A 1 11.60 -38.36 27.19
N LEU A 2 12.72 -37.97 26.57
CA LEU A 2 12.75 -36.87 25.57
C LEU A 2 11.93 -37.15 24.29
N ASN A 3 11.89 -38.40 23.84
CA ASN A 3 11.15 -38.80 22.62
C ASN A 3 9.62 -38.74 22.80
N THR A 4 9.13 -38.85 24.03
CA THR A 4 7.68 -38.80 24.34
C THR A 4 7.19 -37.34 24.35
N LEU A 5 7.98 -36.42 24.93
CA LEU A 5 7.70 -34.98 24.91
C LEU A 5 7.72 -34.39 23.48
N MET A 6 8.62 -34.89 22.61
CA MET A 6 8.65 -34.48 21.19
C MET A 6 7.47 -35.05 20.39
N ALA A 7 6.97 -36.24 20.75
CA ALA A 7 5.80 -36.85 20.12
C ALA A 7 4.49 -36.13 20.52
N GLU A 8 4.35 -35.74 21.78
CA GLU A 8 3.19 -34.96 22.27
C GLU A 8 3.18 -33.54 21.68
N ALA A 9 4.34 -32.90 21.53
CA ALA A 9 4.45 -31.60 20.85
C ALA A 9 4.07 -31.68 19.35
N ARG A 10 4.35 -32.81 18.68
CA ARG A 10 3.88 -33.07 17.30
C ARG A 10 2.41 -33.43 17.22
N ALA A 11 1.86 -34.09 18.24
CA ALA A 11 0.44 -34.44 18.31
C ALA A 11 -0.47 -33.23 18.58
N LEU A 12 0.05 -32.18 19.21
CA LEU A 12 -0.65 -30.89 19.41
C LEU A 12 -0.47 -29.90 18.24
N ALA A 13 0.41 -30.21 17.28
CA ALA A 13 0.68 -29.35 16.13
C ALA A 13 -0.47 -29.19 15.10
N PRO A 14 -1.48 -30.07 14.96
CA PRO A 14 -2.48 -29.88 13.90
C PRO A 14 -3.64 -28.94 14.29
N LEU A 15 -3.59 -28.22 15.41
CA LEU A 15 -4.63 -27.24 15.78
C LEU A 15 -4.25 -25.77 15.52
N ALA A 16 -3.00 -25.49 15.15
CA ALA A 16 -2.70 -24.25 14.47
C ALA A 16 -3.02 -24.46 12.99
N SER A 17 -4.17 -23.96 12.54
CA SER A 17 -4.39 -23.72 11.12
C SER A 17 -3.27 -22.80 10.62
N THR A 18 -2.19 -23.40 10.12
CA THR A 18 -1.30 -22.77 9.15
C THR A 18 -2.03 -22.77 7.80
N ALA A 19 -3.21 -22.16 7.77
CA ALA A 19 -3.78 -21.75 6.50
C ALA A 19 -2.77 -20.77 5.91
N ALA A 20 -2.04 -21.24 4.90
CA ALA A 20 -1.10 -20.41 4.18
C ALA A 20 -1.86 -19.17 3.70
N ILE A 21 -1.34 -17.99 4.01
CA ILE A 21 -1.90 -16.74 3.51
C ILE A 21 -1.95 -16.85 1.98
N PRO A 22 -3.12 -16.71 1.34
CA PRO A 22 -3.21 -16.75 -0.11
C PRO A 22 -2.28 -15.72 -0.76
N SER A 23 -1.68 -16.05 -1.91
CA SER A 23 -0.73 -15.17 -2.60
C SER A 23 -1.32 -13.79 -2.91
N TRP A 24 -2.59 -13.74 -3.31
CA TRP A 24 -3.29 -12.50 -3.62
C TRP A 24 -3.34 -11.54 -2.42
N GLU A 25 -3.49 -12.06 -1.20
CA GLU A 25 -3.54 -11.24 0.01
C GLU A 25 -2.17 -10.65 0.32
N LEU A 26 -1.10 -11.44 0.16
CA LEU A 26 0.27 -10.97 0.28
C LEU A 26 0.56 -9.84 -0.72
N ASP A 27 0.09 -9.98 -1.95
CA ASP A 27 0.30 -8.99 -2.99
C ASP A 27 -0.50 -7.70 -2.74
N CYS A 28 -1.76 -7.79 -2.28
CA CYS A 28 -2.53 -6.63 -1.81
C CYS A 28 -1.82 -5.89 -0.66
N ARG A 29 -1.33 -6.62 0.36
CA ARG A 29 -0.57 -6.05 1.48
C ARG A 29 0.74 -5.39 1.01
N ARG A 30 1.44 -6.00 0.05
CA ARG A 30 2.64 -5.41 -0.58
C ARG A 30 2.30 -4.12 -1.31
N LEU A 31 1.22 -4.10 -2.07
CA LEU A 31 0.76 -2.91 -2.80
C LEU A 31 0.43 -1.75 -1.85
N GLN A 32 -0.31 -2.01 -0.76
CA GLN A 32 -0.59 -1.01 0.27
C GLN A 32 0.68 -0.43 0.90
N ARG A 33 1.67 -1.28 1.21
CA ARG A 33 2.96 -0.84 1.75
C ARG A 33 3.75 -0.02 0.73
N ALA A 34 3.77 -0.45 -0.54
CA ALA A 34 4.44 0.25 -1.62
C ALA A 34 3.83 1.64 -1.86
N LEU A 35 2.50 1.73 -1.89
CA LEU A 35 1.76 2.99 -1.96
C LEU A 35 2.15 3.90 -0.78
N GLY A 36 2.06 3.40 0.46
CA GLY A 36 2.41 4.18 1.64
C GLY A 36 3.88 4.64 1.67
N LEU A 37 4.80 3.90 1.05
CA LEU A 37 6.19 4.33 0.89
C LEU A 37 6.32 5.40 -0.19
N HIS A 38 5.72 5.20 -1.36
CA HIS A 38 5.74 6.14 -2.49
C HIS A 38 5.25 7.53 -2.07
N LEU A 39 4.06 7.61 -1.44
CA LEU A 39 3.47 8.87 -0.98
C LEU A 39 4.42 9.64 -0.04
N ARG A 40 5.03 8.94 0.93
CA ARG A 40 5.97 9.57 1.88
C ARG A 40 7.25 10.07 1.21
N LEU A 41 7.78 9.34 0.23
CA LEU A 41 8.97 9.74 -0.50
C LEU A 41 8.69 10.98 -1.35
N GLU A 42 7.52 11.02 -2.00
CA GLU A 42 7.06 12.16 -2.79
C GLU A 42 6.85 13.40 -1.92
N GLU A 43 6.12 13.29 -0.80
CA GLU A 43 5.96 14.40 0.14
C GLU A 43 7.31 14.91 0.64
N ARG A 44 8.24 14.01 1.00
CA ARG A 44 9.58 14.40 1.43
C ARG A 44 10.33 15.16 0.34
N TRP A 45 10.30 14.67 -0.89
CA TRP A 45 10.96 15.31 -2.03
C TRP A 45 10.35 16.70 -2.31
N LEU A 46 9.02 16.81 -2.35
CA LEU A 46 8.34 18.09 -2.54
C LEU A 46 8.63 19.08 -1.40
N ALA A 47 8.69 18.60 -0.16
CA ALA A 47 9.01 19.43 1.00
C ALA A 47 10.43 20.00 0.92
N GLN A 48 11.39 19.17 0.49
CA GLN A 48 12.79 19.58 0.30
C GLN A 48 12.92 20.79 -0.65
N TRP A 49 12.05 20.87 -1.67
CA TRP A 49 12.05 21.95 -2.66
C TRP A 49 10.99 23.03 -2.40
N GLY A 50 10.35 23.05 -1.23
CA GLY A 50 9.33 24.04 -0.89
C GLY A 50 8.07 23.96 -1.76
N CYS A 51 7.84 22.84 -2.44
CA CYS A 51 6.73 22.64 -3.39
C CYS A 51 5.56 21.86 -2.78
N LEU A 52 5.70 21.36 -1.56
CA LEU A 52 4.65 20.60 -0.88
C LEU A 52 3.54 21.53 -0.37
N ASN A 53 2.34 21.36 -0.90
CA ASN A 53 1.15 22.10 -0.45
C ASN A 53 0.21 21.23 0.41
N SER A 54 -0.72 21.86 1.12
CA SER A 54 -1.66 21.17 2.01
C SER A 54 -2.67 20.29 1.26
N GLY A 55 -3.05 20.67 0.04
CA GLY A 55 -3.95 19.88 -0.82
C GLY A 55 -3.32 18.55 -1.24
N HIS A 56 -2.05 18.58 -1.62
CA HIS A 56 -1.25 17.39 -1.97
C HIS A 56 -1.23 16.37 -0.81
N ARG A 57 -0.86 16.84 0.39
CA ARG A 57 -0.89 16.00 1.60
C ARG A 57 -2.29 15.46 1.91
N ALA A 58 -3.34 16.24 1.65
CA ALA A 58 -4.72 15.80 1.86
C ALA A 58 -5.10 14.69 0.88
N SER A 59 -4.77 14.84 -0.41
CA SER A 59 -4.96 13.81 -1.43
C SER A 59 -4.27 12.51 -1.04
N HIS A 60 -2.98 12.57 -0.64
CA HIS A 60 -2.22 11.41 -0.18
C HIS A 60 -2.87 10.71 1.04
N ARG A 61 -3.34 11.48 2.03
CA ARG A 61 -4.03 10.92 3.20
C ARG A 61 -5.33 10.21 2.83
N LEU A 62 -6.10 10.77 1.89
CA LEU A 62 -7.34 10.16 1.41
C LEU A 62 -7.04 8.86 0.66
N ALA A 63 -6.06 8.87 -0.25
CA ALA A 63 -5.63 7.68 -1.00
C ALA A 63 -5.15 6.56 -0.07
N ARG A 64 -4.33 6.89 0.93
CA ARG A 64 -3.87 5.90 1.93
C ARG A 64 -5.02 5.33 2.74
N THR A 65 -5.95 6.18 3.18
CA THR A 65 -7.13 5.74 3.94
C THR A 65 -7.99 4.79 3.10
N ALA A 66 -8.31 5.18 1.86
CA ALA A 66 -9.08 4.36 0.94
C ALA A 66 -8.39 3.01 0.67
N ALA A 67 -7.08 3.02 0.41
CA ALA A 67 -6.31 1.78 0.17
C ALA A 67 -6.30 0.82 1.37
N CYS A 68 -6.37 1.34 2.60
CA CYS A 68 -6.40 0.54 3.84
C CYS A 68 -7.82 0.14 4.29
N GLN A 69 -8.86 0.74 3.73
CA GLN A 69 -10.25 0.45 4.10
C GLN A 69 -10.80 -0.81 3.44
N VAL A 70 -10.24 -1.23 2.31
CA VAL A 70 -10.77 -2.37 1.54
C VAL A 70 -10.46 -3.70 2.23
N GLU A 71 -11.52 -4.51 2.37
CA GLU A 71 -11.64 -5.80 3.06
C GLU A 71 -10.68 -6.95 2.66
N PRO A 72 -10.06 -7.03 1.45
CA PRO A 72 -9.21 -8.17 1.09
C PRO A 72 -8.03 -8.40 2.08
N CYS A 73 -7.68 -7.40 2.88
CA CYS A 73 -6.59 -7.50 3.87
C CYS A 73 -7.06 -7.76 5.32
N LYS A 74 -8.37 -7.85 5.57
CA LYS A 74 -8.94 -7.98 6.93
C LYS A 74 -9.47 -9.37 7.22
N ASP A 75 -10.08 -10.04 6.23
CA ASP A 75 -10.59 -11.40 6.38
C ASP A 75 -10.34 -12.24 5.11
N SER A 76 -9.29 -13.06 5.16
CA SER A 76 -8.89 -13.98 4.10
C SER A 76 -9.95 -15.03 3.75
N SER A 77 -10.94 -15.26 4.64
CA SER A 77 -11.97 -16.29 4.47
C SER A 77 -13.09 -15.89 3.50
N ARG A 78 -13.12 -14.62 3.05
CA ARG A 78 -14.15 -14.04 2.17
C ARG A 78 -13.53 -13.30 0.98
N HIS A 79 -12.61 -13.95 0.28
CA HIS A 79 -12.08 -13.39 -0.97
C HIS A 79 -13.20 -13.18 -1.98
N ASP A 80 -13.40 -11.92 -2.39
CA ASP A 80 -14.25 -11.53 -3.50
C ASP A 80 -13.37 -10.95 -4.63
N PRO A 81 -13.15 -11.71 -5.73
CA PRO A 81 -12.36 -11.24 -6.87
C PRO A 81 -12.90 -9.96 -7.52
N THR A 82 -14.21 -9.70 -7.45
CA THR A 82 -14.83 -8.52 -8.06
C THR A 82 -14.46 -7.28 -7.26
N LEU A 83 -14.63 -7.32 -5.93
CA LEU A 83 -14.23 -6.23 -5.05
C LEU A 83 -12.71 -5.98 -5.09
N GLN A 84 -11.91 -7.04 -5.25
CA GLN A 84 -10.47 -6.90 -5.45
C GLN A 84 -10.17 -6.16 -6.77
N LEU A 85 -10.83 -6.53 -7.86
CA LEU A 85 -10.63 -5.89 -9.17
C LEU A 85 -11.07 -4.42 -9.14
N GLU A 86 -12.24 -4.11 -8.58
CA GLU A 86 -12.72 -2.74 -8.41
C GLU A 86 -11.75 -1.89 -7.60
N TRP A 87 -11.19 -2.45 -6.52
CA TRP A 87 -10.16 -1.78 -5.73
C TRP A 87 -8.89 -1.49 -6.54
N LEU A 88 -8.40 -2.48 -7.31
CA LEU A 88 -7.22 -2.32 -8.15
C LEU A 88 -7.45 -1.27 -9.25
N GLN A 89 -8.63 -1.27 -9.88
CA GLN A 89 -9.02 -0.27 -10.88
C GLN A 89 -9.11 1.12 -10.26
N GLY A 90 -9.73 1.27 -9.09
CA GLY A 90 -9.80 2.54 -8.38
C GLY A 90 -8.42 3.08 -7.99
N LEU A 91 -7.49 2.21 -7.58
CA LEU A 91 -6.10 2.61 -7.34
C LEU A 91 -5.41 3.07 -8.63
N GLN A 92 -5.58 2.34 -9.73
CA GLN A 92 -4.99 2.70 -11.02
C GLN A 92 -5.50 4.05 -11.53
N GLU A 93 -6.82 4.26 -11.47
CA GLU A 93 -7.45 5.52 -11.86
C GLU A 93 -6.97 6.68 -10.98
N TRP A 94 -6.91 6.48 -9.66
CA TRP A 94 -6.36 7.48 -8.75
C TRP A 94 -4.92 7.86 -9.13
N PHE A 95 -4.06 6.89 -9.42
CA PHE A 95 -2.68 7.18 -9.85
C PHE A 95 -2.61 7.98 -11.14
N PHE A 96 -3.49 7.67 -12.11
CA PHE A 96 -3.55 8.41 -13.36
C PHE A 96 -3.91 9.88 -13.12
N VAL A 97 -4.97 10.13 -12.35
CA VAL A 97 -5.41 11.49 -11.99
C VAL A 97 -4.38 12.20 -11.11
N HIS A 98 -3.74 11.50 -10.18
CA HIS A 98 -2.72 12.04 -9.28
C HIS A 98 -1.47 12.50 -10.05
N ARG A 99 -1.04 11.73 -11.05
CA ARG A 99 0.13 12.06 -11.87
C ARG A 99 -0.11 13.26 -12.78
N ASP A 100 -1.26 13.30 -13.46
CA ASP A 100 -1.53 14.26 -14.52
C ASP A 100 -2.40 15.45 -14.07
N GLY A 101 -2.88 15.43 -12.82
CA GLY A 101 -3.75 16.44 -12.23
C GLY A 101 -3.00 17.63 -11.61
N ALA A 102 -3.60 18.21 -10.56
CA ALA A 102 -3.09 19.41 -9.89
C ALA A 102 -1.66 19.26 -9.35
N ASP A 103 -1.25 18.03 -9.01
CA ASP A 103 0.07 17.72 -8.48
C ASP A 103 1.17 17.77 -9.54
N ALA A 104 0.83 17.68 -10.83
CA ALA A 104 1.77 17.86 -11.94
C ALA A 104 2.46 19.24 -11.91
N ILE A 105 1.80 20.27 -11.35
CA ILE A 105 2.42 21.59 -11.15
C ILE A 105 3.47 21.54 -10.02
N ALA A 106 3.17 20.84 -8.92
CA ALA A 106 4.11 20.67 -7.82
C ALA A 106 5.36 19.89 -8.27
N TYR A 107 5.18 18.84 -9.06
CA TYR A 107 6.30 18.09 -9.64
C TYR A 107 7.16 18.95 -10.56
N ARG A 108 6.56 19.70 -11.47
CA ARG A 108 7.31 20.59 -12.38
C ARG A 108 8.11 21.64 -11.64
N ARG A 109 7.53 22.24 -10.58
CA ARG A 109 8.24 23.21 -9.73
C ARG A 109 9.41 22.57 -8.99
N ALA A 110 9.19 21.39 -8.40
CA ALA A 110 10.24 20.67 -7.68
C ALA A 110 11.36 20.19 -8.61
N ASP A 111 11.05 19.74 -9.82
CA ASP A 111 12.05 19.32 -10.82
C ASP A 111 12.90 20.51 -11.29
N HIS A 112 12.27 21.66 -11.59
CA HIS A 112 12.99 22.89 -11.89
C HIS A 112 13.87 23.36 -10.73
N ALA A 113 13.38 23.28 -9.49
CA ALA A 113 14.16 23.65 -8.30
C ALA A 113 15.33 22.66 -8.05
N CYS A 114 15.15 21.39 -8.38
CA CYS A 114 16.16 20.34 -8.24
C CYS A 114 17.25 20.40 -9.33
N ARG A 115 16.95 21.01 -10.47
CA ARG A 115 17.88 21.20 -11.59
C ARG A 115 18.02 22.69 -11.95
N PRO A 116 18.56 23.53 -11.05
CA PRO A 116 18.75 24.93 -11.35
C PRO A 116 19.84 25.06 -12.44
N GLY A 117 19.43 25.29 -13.69
CA GLY A 117 20.32 25.62 -14.81
C GLY A 117 20.87 24.42 -15.58
N THR A 118 20.16 24.03 -16.64
CA THR A 118 20.77 23.96 -17.98
C THR A 118 20.57 25.30 -18.67
#